data_AF-A0A4U9WAD1-F1
#
_entry.id   AF-A0A4U9WAD1-F1
#
_cell.length_a   1.000
_cell.length_b   1.000
_cell.length_c   1.000
_cell.angle_alpha   90.00
_cell.angle_beta   90.00
_cell.angle_gamma   90.00
#
_symmetry.space_group_name_H-M   'P 1'
#
loop_
_entity.id
_entity.type
_entity.pdbx_description
1 polymer ?
#
loop_
_entity_poly.entity_id
_entity_poly.type
_entity_poly.pdbx_seq_one_letter_code
_entity_poly.pdbx_strand_id
1 'polypeptide(L)' 'MKRAYKYRFYPTQDQIEFLAHTFGCVRFVYNSVLRWRTDAYRERQEKIGYIQANARLTALKKRA' A
#
# COMPACT_ATOMS: atom_id res chain seq x y z
N MET A 1 8.46 32.54 0.05
CA MET A 1 6.98 32.58 0.09
C MET A 1 6.45 31.16 -0.04
N LYS A 2 5.77 30.59 0.97
CA LYS A 2 5.17 29.23 0.87
C LYS A 2 3.74 29.38 0.34
N ARG A 3 3.40 28.68 -0.75
CA ARG A 3 2.05 28.65 -1.33
C ARG A 3 1.45 27.27 -1.10
N ALA A 4 0.18 27.24 -0.68
CA ALA A 4 -0.62 26.02 -0.64
C ALA A 4 -1.66 26.11 -1.76
N TYR A 5 -1.91 24.98 -2.42
CA TYR A 5 -2.88 24.88 -3.51
C TYR A 5 -3.97 23.88 -3.15
N LYS A 6 -5.21 24.21 -3.54
CA LYS A 6 -6.37 23.33 -3.42
C LYS A 6 -6.97 23.17 -4.80
N TYR A 7 -7.08 21.93 -5.26
CA TYR A 7 -7.67 21.60 -6.55
C TYR A 7 -8.88 20.69 -6.35
N ARG A 8 -9.85 20.82 -7.26
CA ARG A 8 -10.95 19.86 -7.38
C ARG A 8 -10.73 19.09 -8.68
N PHE A 9 -10.81 17.77 -8.58
CA PHE A 9 -10.60 16.86 -9.70
C PHE A 9 -11.93 16.26 -10.14
N TYR A 10 -12.14 16.17 -11.45
CA TYR A 10 -13.34 15.62 -12.08
C TYR A 10 -12.91 14.53 -13.07
N PRO A 11 -12.72 13.28 -12.61
CA PRO A 11 -12.25 12.21 -13.47
C PRO A 11 -13.30 11.76 -14.49
N THR A 12 -12.84 11.25 -15.63
CA THR A 12 -13.67 10.43 -16.52
C THR A 12 -13.99 9.09 -15.87
N GLN A 13 -14.95 8.34 -16.44
CA GLN A 13 -15.32 7.02 -15.93
C GLN A 13 -14.11 6.06 -15.88
N ASP A 14 -13.32 5.98 -16.96
CA ASP A 14 -12.10 5.16 -17.00
C ASP A 14 -11.09 5.57 -15.92
N GLN A 15 -10.96 6.87 -15.64
CA GLN A 15 -10.06 7.36 -14.59
C GLN A 15 -10.57 6.97 -13.20
N ILE A 16 -11.89 7.00 -12.96
CA ILE A 16 -12.48 6.55 -11.69
C ILE A 16 -12.13 5.08 -11.45
N GLU A 17 -12.33 4.24 -12.46
CA GLU A 17 -12.06 2.81 -12.38
C GLU A 17 -10.56 2.55 -12.15
N PHE A 18 -9.70 3.20 -12.93
CA PHE A 18 -8.25 3.09 -12.77
C PHE A 18 -7.80 3.51 -11.36
N LEU A 19 -8.34 4.60 -10.82
CA LEU A 19 -8.03 5.06 -9.47
C LEU A 19 -8.55 4.10 -8.41
N ALA A 20 -9.77 3.59 -8.56
CA ALA A 20 -10.34 2.61 -7.64
C ALA A 20 -9.48 1.33 -7.58
N HIS A 21 -9.04 0.81 -8.72
CA HIS A 21 -8.11 -0.32 -8.78
C HIS A 21 -6.77 0.01 -8.13
N THR A 22 -6.19 1.17 -8.47
CA THR A 22 -4.90 1.61 -7.93
C THR A 22 -4.96 1.73 -6.41
N PHE A 23 -5.95 2.44 -5.87
CA PHE A 23 -6.11 2.61 -4.43
C PHE A 23 -6.46 1.30 -3.73
N GLY A 24 -7.24 0.43 -4.36
CA GLY A 24 -7.53 -0.91 -3.88
C GLY A 24 -6.25 -1.73 -3.71
N CYS A 25 -5.43 -1.82 -4.75
CA CYS A 25 -4.15 -2.52 -4.75
C CYS A 25 -3.19 -1.96 -3.69
N VAL A 26 -3.04 -0.64 -3.63
CA VAL A 26 -2.16 0.03 -2.65
C VAL A 26 -2.62 -0.26 -1.22
N ARG A 27 -3.93 -0.11 -0.94
CA ARG A 27 -4.49 -0.38 0.38
C ARG A 27 -4.30 -1.83 0.80
N PHE A 28 -4.50 -2.77 -0.12
CA PHE A 28 -4.29 -4.20 0.13
C PHE A 28 -2.83 -4.49 0.52
N VAL A 29 -1.87 -4.01 -0.28
CA VAL A 29 -0.45 -4.22 -0.01
C VAL A 29 -0.03 -3.58 1.31
N TYR A 30 -0.42 -2.32 1.53
CA TYR A 30 -0.10 -1.58 2.75
C TYR A 30 -0.61 -2.31 4.00
N ASN A 31 -1.90 -2.65 4.03
CA ASN A 31 -2.50 -3.32 5.18
C ASN A 31 -1.91 -4.71 5.43
N SER A 32 -1.60 -5.45 4.35
CA SER A 32 -1.00 -6.79 4.45
C SER A 32 0.41 -6.75 5.03
N VAL A 33 1.23 -5.80 4.60
CA VAL A 33 2.58 -5.61 5.12
C VAL A 33 2.53 -5.05 6.54
N LEU A 34 1.68 -4.05 6.80
CA LEU A 34 1.53 -3.46 8.14
C LEU A 34 1.18 -4.54 9.16
N ARG A 35 0.16 -5.35 8.89
CA ARG A 35 -0.24 -6.48 9.75
C ARG A 35 0.94 -7.41 10.01
N TRP A 36 1.62 -7.86 8.96
CA TRP A 36 2.76 -8.76 9.11
C TRP A 36 3.89 -8.17 9.96
N ARG A 37 4.21 -6.88 9.80
CA ARG A 37 5.22 -6.20 10.61
C ARG A 37 4.79 -6.12 12.07
N THR A 38 3.52 -5.79 12.32
CA THR A 38 2.95 -5.74 13.66
C THR A 38 3.03 -7.12 14.34
N ASP A 39 2.62 -8.17 13.65
CA ASP A 39 2.64 -9.54 14.19
C ASP A 39 4.07 -10.00 14.47
N ALA A 40 5.00 -9.79 13.52
CA ALA A 40 6.41 -10.14 13.69
C ALA A 40 7.05 -9.45 14.90
N TYR A 41 6.75 -8.17 15.11
CA TYR A 41 7.26 -7.46 16.26
C TYR A 41 6.62 -7.96 17.57
N ARG A 42 5.31 -8.16 17.59
CA ARG A 42 4.60 -8.62 18.79
C ARG A 42 5.04 -10.00 19.25
N GLU A 43 5.21 -10.93 18.31
CA GLU A 43 5.50 -12.33 18.60
C GLU A 43 6.99 -12.60 18.80
N ARG A 44 7.85 -11.94 18.01
CA ARG A 44 9.29 -12.27 17.91
C ARG A 44 10.21 -11.09 18.20
N GLN A 45 9.67 -9.90 18.47
CA GLN A 45 10.43 -8.64 18.61
C GLN A 45 11.26 -8.31 17.35
N GLU A 46 10.85 -8.84 16.19
CA GLU A 46 11.55 -8.67 14.92
C GLU A 46 11.14 -7.37 14.22
N LYS A 47 12.14 -6.59 13.81
CA LYS A 47 11.93 -5.44 12.94
C LYS A 47 12.07 -5.85 11.49
N ILE A 48 10.96 -5.84 10.78
CA ILE A 48 10.92 -6.09 9.34
C ILE A 48 11.27 -4.81 8.58
N GLY A 49 12.33 -4.89 7.78
CA GLY A 49 12.80 -3.84 6.87
C GLY A 49 12.21 -3.91 5.47
N TYR A 50 12.60 -2.96 4.62
CA TYR A 50 12.11 -2.82 3.25
C TYR A 50 12.38 -4.05 2.38
N ILE A 51 13.61 -4.59 2.40
CA ILE A 51 14.01 -5.73 1.56
C ILE A 51 13.11 -6.95 1.84
N GLN A 52 12.84 -7.22 3.11
CA GLN A 52 11.96 -8.31 3.54
C GLN A 52 10.50 -8.06 3.12
N ALA A 53 10.01 -6.83 3.27
CA ALA A 53 8.68 -6.43 2.80
C ALA A 53 8.52 -6.57 1.28
N ASN A 54 9.54 -6.20 0.50
CA ASN A 54 9.55 -6.36 -0.94
C ASN A 54 9.51 -7.84 -1.35
N ALA A 55 10.29 -8.71 -0.70
CA ALA A 55 10.24 -10.15 -0.93
C ALA A 55 8.86 -10.74 -0.60
N ARG A 56 8.24 -10.30 0.51
CA ARG A 56 6.87 -10.71 0.85
C ARG A 56 5.85 -10.25 -0.18
N LEU A 57 5.98 -9.03 -0.71
CA LEU A 57 5.10 -8.54 -1.78
C LEU A 57 5.18 -9.44 -3.02
N THR A 58 6.39 -9.84 -3.43
CA THR A 58 6.56 -10.81 -4.53
C THR A 58 5.82 -12.12 -4.27
N ALA A 59 5.87 -12.62 -3.04
CA ALA A 59 5.13 -13.82 -2.65
C ALA A 59 3.60 -13.60 -2.65
N LEU A 60 3.12 -12.44 -2.18
CA LEU A 60 1.69 -12.10 -2.19
C LEU A 60 1.13 -12.03 -3.61
N LYS A 61 1.87 -11.43 -4.54
CA LYS A 61 1.46 -11.35 -5.96
C LYS A 61 1.26 -12.72 -6.62
N LYS A 62 1.95 -13.76 -6.17
CA LYS A 62 1.82 -15.12 -6.70
C LYS A 62 0.61 -15.89 -6.16
N ARG A 63 0.00 -15.39 -5.07
CA ARG A 63 -1.14 -16.03 -4.40
C ARG A 63 -2.48 -15.38 -4.75
N ALA A 64 -2.43 -14.18 -5.34
CA ALA A 64 -3.58 -13.42 -5.77
C ALA A 64 -3.98 -13.81 -7.19
#